data_AF-A0AAD4T5H2-F1
#
_entry.id   AF-A0AAD4T5H2-F1
#
_cell.length_a   1.000
_cell.length_b   1.000
_cell.length_c   1.000
_cell.angle_alpha   90.00
_cell.angle_beta   90.00
_cell.angle_gamma   90.00
#
_symmetry.space_group_name_H-M   'P 1'
#
loop_
_entity.id
_entity.type
_entity.pdbx_description
1 polymer ?
#
loop_
_entity_poly.entity_id
_entity_poly.type
_entity_poly.pdbx_seq_one_letter_code
_entity_poly.pdbx_strand_id
1 'polypeptide(L)'
;MVFDDIPIFKKHVREYAVMKKCMFEFRKADKSRAYLWCKHRKNQNCLWQVNAITVPNEPTAKIMFCNLKHTCKRMKGKRNPMCNSRFVADYMIKTLGVTNSIPKPMAIMKLHIWPTFRTEIPYWVAAEARLMILADLHGRFEESYTKIPSLVKEVKGLDD
;
A
#
# COMPACT_ATOMS: atom_id res chain seq x y z
N MET A 1 -2.20 -16.91 -13.80
CA MET A 1 -2.19 -16.28 -12.46
C MET A 1 -3.47 -15.49 -12.29
N VAL A 2 -4.20 -15.79 -11.22
CA VAL A 2 -5.50 -15.19 -10.88
C VAL A 2 -5.35 -14.60 -9.48
N PHE A 3 -6.01 -13.48 -9.23
CA PHE A 3 -6.11 -12.83 -7.93
C PHE A 3 -7.58 -12.74 -7.53
N ASP A 4 -7.84 -12.62 -6.24
CA ASP A 4 -9.22 -12.54 -5.74
C ASP A 4 -9.95 -11.31 -6.26
N ASP A 5 -9.26 -10.17 -6.42
CA ASP A 5 -9.80 -8.97 -7.06
C ASP A 5 -8.71 -8.04 -7.64
N ILE A 6 -9.14 -6.97 -8.31
CA ILE A 6 -8.24 -5.95 -8.89
C ILE A 6 -7.48 -5.17 -7.79
N PRO A 7 -8.08 -4.74 -6.67
CA PRO A 7 -7.36 -4.16 -5.54
C PRO A 7 -6.18 -5.00 -5.02
N ILE A 8 -6.37 -6.31 -4.81
CA ILE A 8 -5.35 -7.27 -4.37
C ILE A 8 -4.26 -7.39 -5.43
N PHE A 9 -4.64 -7.49 -6.71
CA PHE A 9 -3.67 -7.41 -7.81
C PHE A 9 -2.82 -6.12 -7.75
N LYS A 10 -3.46 -4.95 -7.58
CA LYS A 10 -2.74 -3.65 -7.47
C LYS A 10 -1.78 -3.63 -6.27
N LYS A 11 -2.16 -4.24 -5.15
CA LYS A 11 -1.31 -4.40 -3.96
C LYS A 11 -0.09 -5.26 -4.27
N HIS A 12 -0.28 -6.45 -4.84
CA HIS A 12 0.83 -7.35 -5.18
C HIS A 12 1.80 -6.77 -6.20
N VAL A 13 1.31 -6.09 -7.24
CA VAL A 13 2.23 -5.46 -8.22
C VAL A 13 3.02 -4.31 -7.57
N ARG A 14 2.42 -3.57 -6.63
CA ARG A 14 3.13 -2.55 -5.85
C ARG A 14 4.22 -3.17 -4.98
N GLU A 15 3.92 -4.25 -4.26
CA GLU A 15 4.91 -5.01 -3.47
C GLU A 15 6.08 -5.47 -4.34
N TYR A 16 5.78 -6.09 -5.49
CA TYR A 16 6.80 -6.49 -6.48
C TYR A 16 7.67 -5.31 -6.91
N ALA A 17 7.06 -4.15 -7.19
CA ALA A 17 7.78 -2.99 -7.67
C ALA A 17 8.72 -2.38 -6.62
N VAL A 18 8.32 -2.38 -5.35
CA VAL A 18 9.20 -1.97 -4.25
C VAL A 18 10.39 -2.92 -4.15
N MET A 19 10.14 -4.24 -4.14
CA MET A 19 11.20 -5.25 -4.03
C MET A 19 12.19 -5.23 -5.20
N LYS A 20 11.70 -5.07 -6.43
CA LYS A 20 12.54 -5.02 -7.64
C LYS A 20 13.08 -3.62 -7.94
N LYS A 21 12.81 -2.64 -7.07
CA LYS A 21 13.23 -1.24 -7.23
C LYS A 21 12.83 -0.68 -8.60
N CYS A 22 11.63 -1.02 -9.04
CA CYS A 22 11.05 -0.50 -10.26
C CYS A 22 9.87 0.42 -9.95
N MET A 23 9.51 1.22 -10.95
CA MET A 23 8.46 2.23 -10.84
C MET A 23 7.54 2.10 -12.04
N PHE A 24 6.24 2.14 -11.77
CA PHE A 24 5.21 2.09 -12.77
C PHE A 24 4.15 3.17 -12.53
N GLU A 25 3.33 3.37 -13.53
CA GLU A 25 2.18 4.24 -13.50
C GLU A 25 0.94 3.47 -13.96
N PHE A 26 -0.20 3.80 -13.38
CA PHE A 26 -1.48 3.28 -13.83
C PHE A 26 -1.92 4.09 -15.04
N ARG A 27 -1.97 3.47 -16.22
CA ARG A 27 -2.51 4.11 -17.44
C ARG A 27 -4.03 4.22 -17.37
N LYS A 28 -4.66 3.14 -16.92
CA LYS A 28 -6.10 3.02 -16.68
C LYS A 28 -6.29 2.10 -15.50
N ALA A 29 -7.02 2.55 -14.50
CA ALA A 29 -7.24 1.78 -13.28
C ALA A 29 -8.65 2.04 -12.78
N ASP A 30 -9.51 1.08 -13.05
CA ASP A 30 -10.91 1.07 -12.61
C ASP A 30 -11.10 -0.08 -11.62
N LYS A 31 -12.36 -0.33 -11.24
CA LYS A 31 -12.72 -1.50 -10.41
C LYS A 31 -12.55 -2.81 -11.17
N SER A 32 -12.72 -2.80 -12.49
CA SER A 32 -12.69 -4.01 -13.32
C SER A 32 -11.41 -4.20 -14.14
N ARG A 33 -10.52 -3.20 -14.18
CA ARG A 33 -9.33 -3.24 -15.05
C ARG A 33 -8.17 -2.47 -14.43
N ALA A 34 -6.96 -2.95 -14.65
CA ALA A 34 -5.73 -2.30 -14.24
C ALA A 34 -4.65 -2.48 -15.31
N TYR A 35 -4.27 -1.38 -15.96
CA TYR A 35 -3.20 -1.35 -16.96
C TYR A 35 -2.01 -0.56 -16.40
N LEU A 36 -0.89 -1.24 -16.21
CA LEU A 36 0.31 -0.70 -15.56
C LEU A 36 1.46 -0.67 -16.56
N TRP A 37 2.13 0.48 -16.66
CA TRP A 37 3.30 0.67 -17.51
C TRP A 37 4.48 1.21 -16.71
N CYS A 38 5.70 0.92 -17.14
CA CYS A 38 6.85 1.54 -16.49
C CYS A 38 6.81 3.05 -16.67
N LYS A 39 7.17 3.80 -15.63
CA LYS A 39 7.24 5.26 -15.67
C LYS A 39 8.12 5.78 -16.81
N HIS A 40 9.16 5.02 -17.18
CA HIS A 40 10.09 5.36 -18.26
C HIS A 40 9.67 4.83 -19.62
N ARG A 41 8.43 4.35 -19.78
CA ARG A 41 7.93 3.87 -21.07
C ARG A 41 8.01 4.94 -22.15
N LYS A 42 7.54 6.16 -21.87
CA LYS A 42 7.55 7.27 -22.84
C LYS A 42 8.96 7.77 -23.17
N ASN A 43 9.82 7.88 -22.16
CA ASN A 43 11.13 8.54 -22.32
C ASN A 43 12.24 7.58 -22.76
N GLN A 44 12.11 6.28 -22.50
CA GLN A 44 13.15 5.27 -22.76
C GLN A 44 12.61 4.03 -23.49
N ASN A 45 11.38 4.08 -24.03
CA ASN A 45 10.73 2.93 -24.68
C ASN A 45 10.78 1.65 -23.83
N CYS A 46 10.56 1.81 -22.52
CA CYS A 46 10.53 0.68 -21.60
C CYS A 46 9.39 -0.28 -21.95
N LEU A 47 9.72 -1.55 -22.16
CA LEU A 47 8.74 -2.59 -22.55
C LEU A 47 7.98 -3.19 -21.37
N TRP A 48 8.35 -2.85 -20.13
CA TRP A 48 7.67 -3.39 -18.95
C TRP A 48 6.21 -2.93 -18.92
N GLN A 49 5.31 -3.91 -18.82
CA GLN A 49 3.88 -3.71 -18.79
C GLN A 49 3.19 -4.90 -18.15
N VAL A 50 2.23 -4.63 -17.27
CA VAL A 50 1.36 -5.65 -16.68
C VAL A 50 -0.07 -5.17 -16.76
N ASN A 51 -0.97 -6.00 -17.28
CA ASN A 51 -2.39 -5.69 -17.38
C ASN A 51 -3.20 -6.80 -16.72
N ALA A 52 -4.21 -6.42 -15.94
CA ALA A 52 -5.20 -7.33 -15.39
C ALA A 52 -6.62 -6.81 -15.62
N ILE A 53 -7.56 -7.73 -15.74
CA ILE A 53 -9.00 -7.46 -15.82
C ILE A 53 -9.76 -8.39 -14.89
N THR A 54 -10.90 -7.94 -14.39
CA THR A 54 -11.86 -8.80 -13.72
C THR A 54 -12.51 -9.74 -14.74
N VAL A 55 -12.66 -11.00 -14.37
CA VAL A 55 -13.34 -12.00 -15.19
C VAL A 55 -14.84 -11.70 -15.18
N PRO A 56 -15.53 -11.71 -16.33
CA PRO A 56 -16.98 -11.55 -16.35
C PRO A 56 -17.66 -12.61 -15.48
N ASN A 57 -18.62 -12.21 -14.65
CA ASN A 57 -19.40 -13.08 -13.76
C ASN A 57 -18.60 -13.75 -12.62
N GLU A 58 -17.33 -13.40 -12.43
CA GLU A 58 -16.53 -13.85 -11.29
C GLU A 58 -15.86 -12.64 -10.63
N PRO A 59 -15.74 -12.59 -9.30
CA PRO A 59 -15.06 -11.48 -8.64
C PRO A 59 -13.54 -11.48 -8.87
N THR A 60 -12.99 -12.49 -9.56
CA THR A 60 -11.55 -12.71 -9.71
C THR A 60 -10.91 -11.80 -10.76
N ALA A 61 -9.65 -11.41 -10.52
CA ALA A 61 -8.83 -10.67 -11.48
C ALA A 61 -7.82 -11.57 -12.18
N LYS A 62 -7.86 -11.59 -13.52
CA LYS A 62 -6.93 -12.35 -14.37
C LYS A 62 -5.89 -11.45 -15.00
N ILE A 63 -4.62 -11.87 -14.98
CA ILE A 63 -3.56 -11.20 -15.76
C ILE A 63 -3.77 -11.50 -17.24
N MET A 64 -3.94 -10.45 -18.05
CA MET A 64 -4.10 -10.55 -19.50
C MET A 64 -2.79 -10.42 -20.25
N PHE A 65 -1.86 -9.63 -19.71
CA PHE A 65 -0.56 -9.38 -20.33
C PHE A 65 0.47 -9.13 -19.24
N CYS A 66 1.63 -9.76 -19.36
CA CYS A 66 2.71 -9.62 -18.40
C CYS A 66 4.06 -9.62 -19.11
N ASN A 67 4.67 -8.46 -19.20
CA ASN A 67 6.06 -8.30 -19.58
C ASN A 67 6.83 -7.69 -18.42
N LEU A 68 7.61 -8.53 -17.74
CA LEU A 68 8.44 -8.12 -16.60
C LEU A 68 9.82 -7.59 -17.01
N LYS A 69 10.16 -7.61 -18.30
CA LYS A 69 11.45 -7.14 -18.80
C LYS A 69 11.48 -5.61 -18.84
N HIS A 70 12.31 -5.02 -17.99
CA HIS A 70 12.66 -3.61 -18.10
C HIS A 70 13.76 -3.43 -19.15
N THR A 71 13.53 -2.55 -20.13
CA THR A 71 14.55 -2.07 -21.09
C THR A 71 15.08 -0.68 -20.73
N CYS A 72 14.47 -0.01 -19.75
CA CYS A 72 14.95 1.27 -19.24
C CYS A 72 16.18 1.11 -18.33
N LYS A 73 17.03 2.13 -18.30
CA LYS A 73 18.10 2.25 -17.31
C LYS A 73 17.49 2.32 -15.91
N ARG A 74 18.07 1.60 -14.94
CA ARG A 74 17.64 1.67 -13.53
C ARG A 74 17.83 3.09 -13.01
N MET A 75 16.82 3.59 -12.30
CA MET A 75 16.87 4.91 -11.65
C MET A 75 18.00 4.98 -10.61
N LYS A 76 18.75 6.08 -10.60
CA LYS A 76 19.76 6.40 -9.56
C LYS A 76 19.15 7.13 -8.34
N GLY A 77 17.83 7.07 -8.17
CA GLY A 77 17.11 7.72 -7.09
C GLY A 77 17.00 6.83 -5.85
N LYS A 78 17.11 7.41 -4.67
CA LYS A 78 16.89 6.70 -3.39
C LYS A 78 15.41 6.49 -3.06
N ARG A 79 14.49 7.17 -3.74
CA ARG A 79 13.04 7.11 -3.48
C ARG A 79 12.34 6.23 -4.51
N ASN A 80 11.40 5.41 -4.05
CA ASN A 80 10.49 4.65 -4.90
C ASN A 80 9.05 5.10 -4.60
N PRO A 81 8.34 5.77 -5.53
CA PRO A 81 6.95 6.18 -5.35
C PRO A 81 5.99 5.01 -5.10
N MET A 82 6.39 3.77 -5.42
CA MET A 82 5.60 2.58 -5.11
C MET A 82 5.61 2.24 -3.61
N CYS A 83 6.57 2.75 -2.84
CA CYS A 83 6.66 2.60 -1.39
C CYS A 83 5.81 3.68 -0.68
N ASN A 84 4.49 3.64 -0.90
CA ASN A 84 3.52 4.58 -0.31
C ASN A 84 3.08 4.16 1.10
N SER A 85 2.26 4.99 1.75
CA SER A 85 1.80 4.80 3.13
C SER A 85 1.04 3.49 3.32
N ARG A 86 0.17 3.13 2.37
CA ARG A 86 -0.55 1.85 2.41
C ARG A 86 0.39 0.64 2.32
N PHE A 87 1.38 0.65 1.43
CA PHE A 87 2.38 -0.41 1.35
C PHE A 87 3.18 -0.53 2.66
N VAL A 88 3.60 0.60 3.24
CA VAL A 88 4.33 0.62 4.51
C VAL A 88 3.45 0.05 5.63
N ALA A 89 2.17 0.44 5.70
CA ALA A 89 1.23 -0.09 6.69
C ALA A 89 1.07 -1.60 6.56
N ASP A 90 0.77 -2.10 5.36
CA ASP A 90 0.63 -3.52 5.07
C ASP A 90 1.90 -4.31 5.42
N TYR A 91 3.08 -3.78 5.09
CA TYR A 91 4.36 -4.40 5.42
C TYR A 91 4.61 -4.44 6.93
N MET A 92 4.33 -3.34 7.64
CA MET A 92 4.50 -3.27 9.09
C MET A 92 3.54 -4.21 9.81
N ILE A 93 2.28 -4.33 9.38
CA ILE A 93 1.31 -5.30 9.94
C ILE A 93 1.84 -6.72 9.78
N LYS A 94 2.34 -7.08 8.58
CA LYS A 94 2.96 -8.38 8.32
C LYS A 94 4.22 -8.64 9.17
N THR A 95 4.99 -7.59 9.47
CA THR A 95 6.29 -7.68 10.16
C THR A 95 6.17 -7.67 11.68
N LEU A 96 5.29 -6.83 12.24
CA LEU A 96 5.11 -6.66 13.69
C LEU A 96 4.26 -7.78 14.32
N GLY A 97 3.48 -8.51 13.51
CA GLY A 97 2.60 -9.56 14.01
C GLY A 97 1.61 -9.03 15.05
N VAL A 98 1.38 -9.80 16.13
CA VAL A 98 0.41 -9.53 17.21
C VAL A 98 0.95 -8.53 18.26
N THR A 99 2.12 -7.92 18.04
CA THR A 99 2.70 -7.01 19.04
C THR A 99 2.00 -5.64 19.03
N ASN A 100 1.47 -5.22 20.18
CA ASN A 100 0.63 -4.01 20.32
C ASN A 100 1.39 -2.67 20.21
N SER A 101 2.72 -2.69 20.09
CA SER A 101 3.50 -1.45 20.12
C SER A 101 3.95 -1.04 18.71
N ILE A 102 3.16 -0.17 18.08
CA ILE A 102 3.51 0.39 16.76
C ILE A 102 4.66 1.41 16.90
N PRO A 103 5.79 1.22 16.19
CA PRO A 103 6.93 2.14 16.26
C PRO A 103 6.58 3.57 15.86
N LYS A 104 7.36 4.54 16.35
CA LYS A 104 7.27 5.94 15.92
C LYS A 104 7.62 6.06 14.42
N PRO A 105 7.09 7.05 13.69
CA PRO A 105 7.32 7.18 12.24
C PRO A 105 8.80 7.19 11.84
N MET A 106 9.66 7.85 12.63
CA MET A 106 11.10 7.88 12.35
C MET A 106 11.77 6.50 12.46
N ALA A 107 11.30 5.66 13.39
CA ALA A 107 11.77 4.29 13.54
C ALA A 107 11.30 3.42 12.36
N ILE A 108 10.05 3.58 11.92
CA ILE A 108 9.53 2.91 10.71
C ILE A 108 10.44 3.19 9.51
N MET A 109 10.79 4.46 9.29
CA MET A 109 11.66 4.85 8.18
C MET A 109 13.06 4.23 8.26
N LYS A 110 13.73 4.41 9.40
CA LYS A 110 15.16 4.10 9.56
C LYS A 110 15.44 2.63 9.84
N LEU A 111 14.57 1.96 10.60
CA LEU A 111 14.80 0.60 11.10
C LEU A 111 14.06 -0.46 10.26
N HIS A 112 12.96 -0.10 9.60
CA HIS A 112 12.16 -1.07 8.84
C HIS A 112 12.24 -0.85 7.33
N ILE A 113 12.01 0.37 6.83
CA ILE A 113 11.90 0.60 5.39
C ILE A 113 13.26 0.73 4.70
N TRP A 114 14.16 1.56 5.23
CA TRP A 114 15.48 1.76 4.65
C TRP A 114 16.33 0.48 4.59
N PRO A 115 16.46 -0.32 5.67
CA PRO A 115 17.30 -1.52 5.65
C PRO A 115 16.78 -2.59 4.69
N THR A 116 15.45 -2.81 4.67
CA THR A 116 14.82 -3.85 3.85
C THR A 116 14.76 -3.48 2.37
N PHE A 117 14.27 -2.28 2.05
CA PHE A 117 13.97 -1.92 0.66
C PHE A 117 15.03 -1.00 0.04
N ARG A 118 16.00 -0.51 0.83
CA ARG A 118 16.99 0.50 0.42
C ARG A 118 16.32 1.69 -0.28
N THR A 119 15.17 2.09 0.26
CA THR A 119 14.32 3.14 -0.28
C THR A 119 14.06 4.18 0.81
N GLU A 120 14.26 5.44 0.48
CA GLU A 120 13.85 6.57 1.32
C GLU A 120 12.36 6.86 1.11
N ILE A 121 11.65 7.02 2.23
CA ILE A 121 10.27 7.53 2.24
C ILE A 121 10.24 8.88 2.99
N PRO A 122 9.35 9.80 2.65
CA PRO A 122 9.10 10.99 3.45
C PRO A 122 8.53 10.65 4.84
N TYR A 123 8.76 11.53 5.82
CA TYR A 123 8.19 11.38 7.17
C TYR A 123 6.67 11.25 7.19
N TRP A 124 5.98 12.08 6.41
CA TRP A 124 4.52 12.05 6.34
C TRP A 124 3.98 10.71 5.84
N VAL A 125 4.70 10.01 4.96
CA VAL A 125 4.33 8.65 4.50
C VAL A 125 4.39 7.66 5.65
N ALA A 126 5.43 7.74 6.49
CA ALA A 126 5.55 6.88 7.67
C ALA A 126 4.52 7.23 8.76
N ALA A 127 4.23 8.52 8.94
CA ALA A 127 3.22 8.97 9.90
C ALA A 127 1.81 8.53 9.48
N GLU A 128 1.46 8.70 8.20
CA GLU A 128 0.20 8.25 7.63
C GLU A 128 0.07 6.72 7.71
N ALA A 129 1.14 5.98 7.38
CA ALA A 129 1.15 4.52 7.54
C ALA A 129 0.88 4.10 8.99
N ARG A 130 1.50 4.78 9.97
CA ARG A 130 1.25 4.52 11.39
C ARG A 130 -0.21 4.76 11.77
N LEU A 131 -0.83 5.83 11.27
CA LEU A 131 -2.25 6.10 11.50
C LEU A 131 -3.15 5.01 10.90
N MET A 132 -2.83 4.52 9.70
CA MET A 132 -3.57 3.40 9.09
C MET A 132 -3.49 2.13 9.94
N ILE A 133 -2.30 1.79 10.47
CA ILE A 133 -2.13 0.62 11.34
C ILE A 133 -2.92 0.78 12.64
N LEU A 134 -2.87 1.96 13.27
CA LEU A 134 -3.65 2.26 14.47
C LEU A 134 -5.16 2.13 14.22
N ALA A 135 -5.63 2.63 13.08
CA ALA A 135 -7.04 2.53 12.69
C ALA A 135 -7.46 1.08 12.44
N ASP A 136 -6.61 0.27 11.81
CA ASP A 136 -6.88 -1.15 11.57
C ASP A 136 -6.88 -1.97 12.88
N LEU A 137 -6.11 -1.56 13.91
CA LEU A 137 -6.04 -2.27 15.20
C LEU A 137 -7.06 -1.82 16.25
N HIS A 138 -7.36 -0.51 16.33
CA HIS A 138 -8.17 0.08 17.40
C HIS A 138 -9.48 0.71 16.92
N GLY A 139 -9.74 0.66 15.62
CA GLY A 139 -10.81 1.42 14.99
C GLY A 139 -10.41 2.88 14.76
N ARG A 140 -11.30 3.61 14.10
CA ARG A 140 -11.03 5.00 13.74
C ARG A 140 -11.26 5.94 14.92
N PHE A 141 -10.62 7.10 14.86
CA PHE A 141 -10.82 8.13 15.87
C PHE A 141 -12.28 8.63 15.87
N GLU A 142 -12.88 8.73 14.69
CA GLU A 142 -14.28 9.09 14.49
C GLU A 142 -15.25 8.11 15.16
N GLU A 143 -14.93 6.82 15.12
CA GLU A 143 -15.71 5.77 15.79
C GLU A 143 -15.59 5.84 17.32
N SER A 144 -14.56 6.50 17.85
CA SER A 144 -14.44 6.72 19.29
C SER A 144 -15.36 7.85 19.75
N TYR A 145 -15.64 8.85 18.90
CA TYR A 145 -16.53 9.96 19.24
C TYR A 145 -17.98 9.53 19.45
N THR A 146 -18.44 8.46 18.79
CA THR A 146 -19.79 7.92 18.99
C THR A 146 -20.01 7.37 20.39
N LYS A 147 -18.93 7.08 21.14
CA LYS A 147 -18.97 6.58 22.52
C LYS A 147 -19.04 7.69 23.57
N ILE A 148 -18.90 8.96 23.17
CA ILE A 148 -18.94 10.10 24.10
C ILE A 148 -20.26 10.18 24.89
N PRO A 149 -21.45 10.04 24.27
CA PRO A 149 -22.71 10.10 25.02
C PRO A 149 -22.79 9.06 26.13
N SER A 150 -22.36 7.81 25.86
CA SER A 150 -22.30 6.74 26.85
C SER A 150 -21.33 7.08 27.98
N LEU A 151 -20.14 7.59 27.66
CA LEU A 151 -19.17 8.04 28.65
C LEU A 151 -19.74 9.16 29.54
N VAL A 152 -20.48 10.10 28.98
CA VAL A 152 -21.11 11.19 29.75
C VAL A 152 -22.19 10.65 30.69
N LYS A 153 -22.96 9.63 30.28
CA LYS A 153 -23.92 8.96 31.16
C LYS A 153 -23.23 8.29 32.34
N GLU A 154 -22.18 7.51 32.07
CA GLU A 154 -21.37 6.82 33.10
C GLU A 154 -20.75 7.81 34.11
N VAL A 155 -20.15 8.90 33.62
CA VAL A 155 -19.54 9.91 34.49
C VAL A 155 -20.57 10.66 35.35
N LYS A 156 -21.80 10.81 34.85
CA LYS A 156 -22.88 11.49 35.58
C LYS A 156 -23.69 10.56 36.49
N GLY A 157 -23.42 9.25 36.49
CA GLY A 157 -24.19 8.26 37.25
C GLY A 157 -25.68 8.23 36.86
N LEU A 158 -25.99 8.57 35.60
CA LEU A 158 -27.34 8.50 35.07
C LEU A 158 -27.58 7.08 34.57
N ASP A 159 -27.97 6.19 35.48
CA ASP A 159 -28.56 4.90 35.11
C ASP A 159 -29.98 5.17 34.57
N ASP A 160 -30.36 4.45 33.50
CA ASP A 160 -31.65 4.61 32.79
C ASP A 160 -32.87 4.29 33.69
#